data_AF-A0A7X6XDA9-F1
#
_entry.id   AF-A0A7X6XDA9-F1
#
_cell.length_a   1.000
_cell.length_b   1.000
_cell.length_c   1.000
_cell.angle_alpha   90.00
_cell.angle_beta   90.00
_cell.angle_gamma   90.00
#
_symmetry.space_group_name_H-M   'P 1'
#
loop_
_entity.id
_entity.type
_entity.pdbx_description
1 polymer ?
#
loop_
_entity_poly.entity_id
_entity_poly.type
_entity_poly.pdbx_seq_one_letter_code
_entity_poly.pdbx_strand_id
1 'polypeptide(L)'
;MSMTPTKENTLYLVIKQVYFDAILAGTMKQEFREIKSTTYEKFLETQKENGKIVGINFDESKISKEDAQKYACNPMVYNNGIYPYIAIPYQFLDIAVGYKKDRETLIVAVEDIHFEPMR
;
A
#
# COMPACT_ATOMS: atom_id res chain seq x y z
N MET A 1 -24.80 0.67 3.04
CA MET A 1 -24.30 -0.70 3.26
C MET A 1 -22.95 -0.57 3.91
N SER A 2 -22.75 -1.11 5.12
CA SER A 2 -21.43 -1.19 5.75
C SER A 2 -20.61 -2.24 5.00
N MET A 3 -19.56 -1.81 4.29
CA MET A 3 -18.60 -2.71 3.64
C MET A 3 -17.90 -3.56 4.71
N THR A 4 -17.69 -4.85 4.41
CA THR A 4 -17.00 -5.78 5.30
C THR A 4 -15.61 -6.13 4.76
N PRO A 5 -14.65 -6.48 5.62
CA PRO A 5 -13.32 -6.94 5.18
C PRO A 5 -13.40 -8.21 4.32
N THR A 6 -12.71 -8.19 3.18
CA THR A 6 -12.47 -9.32 2.26
C THR A 6 -10.98 -9.38 1.89
N LYS A 7 -10.55 -10.47 1.25
CA LYS A 7 -9.15 -10.65 0.85
C LYS A 7 -8.68 -9.58 -0.16
N GLU A 8 -9.59 -9.07 -0.99
CA GLU A 8 -9.30 -8.13 -2.06
C GLU A 8 -9.25 -6.68 -1.55
N ASN A 9 -10.06 -6.31 -0.55
CA ASN A 9 -10.13 -4.95 -0.02
C ASN A 9 -9.36 -4.76 1.31
N THR A 10 -8.72 -5.82 1.82
CA THR A 10 -7.99 -5.80 3.10
C THR A 10 -6.52 -6.14 2.91
N LEU A 11 -5.63 -5.31 3.42
CA LEU A 11 -4.19 -5.57 3.42
C LEU A 11 -3.73 -6.14 4.76
N TYR A 12 -3.12 -7.33 4.72
CA TYR A 12 -2.53 -7.96 5.91
C TYR A 12 -1.13 -7.40 6.21
N LEU A 13 -0.91 -6.91 7.43
CA LEU A 13 0.35 -6.32 7.88
C LEU A 13 0.79 -6.87 9.23
N VAL A 14 2.08 -7.19 9.34
CA VAL A 14 2.70 -7.47 10.64
C VAL A 14 3.45 -6.22 11.09
N ILE A 15 3.22 -5.80 12.34
CA ILE A 15 3.84 -4.63 12.96
C ILE A 15 4.49 -4.98 14.30
N LYS A 16 5.25 -4.03 14.87
CA LYS A 16 5.80 -4.15 16.22
C LYS A 16 4.73 -3.87 17.27
N GLN A 17 4.83 -4.52 18.44
CA GLN A 17 3.90 -4.35 19.57
C GLN A 17 3.66 -2.90 19.95
N VAL A 18 4.73 -2.09 20.04
CA VAL A 18 4.62 -0.67 20.38
C VAL A 18 3.67 0.11 19.45
N TYR A 19 3.61 -0.24 18.16
CA TYR A 19 2.70 0.41 17.21
C TYR A 19 1.30 -0.19 17.27
N PHE A 20 1.17 -1.49 17.51
CA PHE A 20 -0.11 -2.17 17.70
C PHE A 20 -0.87 -1.57 18.89
N ASP A 21 -0.20 -1.47 20.04
CA ASP A 21 -0.79 -0.89 21.25
C ASP A 21 -1.15 0.59 21.03
N ALA A 22 -0.33 1.34 20.31
CA ALA A 22 -0.59 2.75 20.00
C ALA A 22 -1.82 2.94 19.10
N ILE A 23 -2.02 2.06 18.11
CA ILE A 23 -3.21 2.05 17.24
C ILE A 23 -4.44 1.64 18.04
N LEU A 24 -4.34 0.58 18.86
CA LEU A 24 -5.44 0.13 19.72
C LEU A 24 -5.87 1.20 20.73
N ALA A 25 -4.92 1.96 21.28
CA ALA A 25 -5.18 3.11 22.14
C ALA A 25 -5.67 4.36 21.39
N GLY A 26 -5.68 4.36 20.04
CA GLY A 26 -6.08 5.49 19.20
C GLY A 26 -5.07 6.65 19.17
N THR A 27 -3.87 6.46 19.71
CA THR A 27 -2.80 7.47 19.78
C THR A 27 -1.98 7.55 18.48
N MET A 28 -1.98 6.47 17.69
CA MET A 28 -1.38 6.41 16.35
C MET A 28 -2.47 6.12 15.32
N LYS A 29 -2.54 6.93 14.28
CA LYS A 29 -3.59 6.85 13.23
C LYS A 29 -3.04 6.68 11.82
N GLN A 30 -1.73 6.53 11.69
CA GLN A 30 -1.04 6.42 10.40
C GLN A 30 -0.07 5.25 10.48
N GLU A 31 -0.04 4.42 9.44
CA GLU A 31 0.92 3.32 9.28
C GLU A 31 1.72 3.58 8.01
N PHE A 32 3.05 3.62 8.12
CA PHE A 32 3.93 3.91 6.99
C PHE A 32 4.56 2.62 6.45
N ARG A 33 4.61 2.50 5.12
CA ARG A 33 5.31 1.41 4.43
C ARG A 33 6.18 1.94 3.31
N GLU A 34 7.40 1.42 3.26
CA GLU A 34 8.35 1.72 2.19
C GLU A 34 8.00 0.93 0.93
N ILE A 35 7.94 1.61 -0.22
CA ILE A 35 7.79 0.94 -1.51
C ILE A 35 9.15 0.43 -1.98
N LYS A 36 9.25 -0.89 -2.16
CA LYS A 36 10.46 -1.55 -2.68
C LYS A 36 10.16 -2.24 -3.99
N SER A 37 11.19 -2.41 -4.81
CA SER A 37 11.11 -3.19 -6.06
C SER A 37 10.61 -4.63 -5.88
N THR A 38 10.70 -5.19 -4.68
CA THR A 38 10.24 -6.54 -4.35
C THR A 38 8.83 -6.61 -3.76
N THR A 39 8.28 -5.50 -3.27
CA THR A 39 7.02 -5.48 -2.51
C THR A 39 5.99 -4.48 -3.03
N TYR A 40 6.32 -3.70 -4.07
CA TYR A 40 5.43 -2.66 -4.62
C TYR A 40 4.06 -3.21 -5.05
N GLU A 41 3.98 -4.46 -5.50
CA GLU A 41 2.72 -5.09 -5.94
C GLU A 41 1.66 -5.20 -4.84
N LYS A 42 2.04 -5.02 -3.57
CA LYS A 42 1.11 -4.98 -2.43
C LYS A 42 0.55 -3.59 -2.16
N PHE A 43 1.06 -2.56 -2.84
CA PHE A 43 0.76 -1.17 -2.52
C PHE A 43 0.34 -0.37 -3.75
N LEU A 44 0.85 -0.73 -4.92
CA LEU A 44 0.58 -0.06 -6.20
C LEU A 44 -0.32 -0.93 -7.06
N GLU A 45 -1.25 -0.30 -7.76
CA GLU A 45 -2.04 -1.00 -8.77
C GLU A 45 -1.14 -1.46 -9.92
N THR A 46 -1.19 -2.76 -10.23
CA THR A 46 -0.38 -3.37 -11.30
C THR A 46 -1.26 -3.89 -12.42
N GLN A 47 -0.78 -3.76 -13.64
CA GLN A 47 -1.36 -4.39 -14.82
C GLN A 47 -0.80 -5.80 -14.97
N LYS A 48 -1.69 -6.78 -15.14
CA LYS A 48 -1.30 -8.19 -15.27
C LYS A 48 -1.86 -8.77 -16.57
N GLU A 49 -0.99 -9.42 -17.34
CA GLU A 49 -1.35 -10.24 -18.49
C GLU A 49 -0.83 -11.66 -18.27
N ASN A 50 -1.71 -12.66 -18.44
CA ASN A 50 -1.38 -14.07 -18.22
C ASN A 50 -0.68 -14.34 -16.87
N GLY A 51 -1.08 -13.61 -15.83
CA GLY A 51 -0.53 -13.73 -14.48
C GLY A 51 0.83 -13.06 -14.26
N LYS A 52 1.41 -12.41 -15.28
CA LYS A 52 2.66 -11.65 -15.16
C LYS A 52 2.38 -10.16 -15.10
N ILE A 53 3.12 -9.45 -14.27
CA ILE A 53 3.06 -7.99 -14.23
C ILE A 53 3.68 -7.45 -15.52
N VAL A 54 2.90 -6.69 -16.28
CA VAL A 54 3.32 -6.03 -17.52
C VAL A 54 3.44 -4.51 -17.37
N GLY A 55 2.98 -3.97 -16.25
CA GLY A 55 3.09 -2.55 -15.92
C GLY A 55 2.56 -2.21 -14.53
N ILE A 56 2.82 -0.99 -14.10
CA ILE A 56 2.28 -0.35 -12.90
C ILE A 56 1.38 0.78 -13.36
N ASN A 57 0.20 0.94 -12.76
CA ASN A 57 -0.70 2.02 -13.11
C ASN A 57 -0.13 3.37 -12.64
N PHE A 58 -0.21 4.35 -13.53
CA PHE A 58 0.20 5.72 -13.26
C PHE A 58 -1.01 6.64 -13.22
N ASP A 59 -0.91 7.70 -12.43
CA ASP A 59 -1.80 8.84 -12.52
C ASP A 59 -1.38 9.71 -13.72
N GLU A 60 -2.17 9.68 -14.80
CA GLU A 60 -1.89 10.40 -16.05
C GLU A 60 -1.77 11.92 -15.86
N SER A 61 -2.24 12.48 -14.74
CA SER A 61 -2.04 13.90 -14.42
C SER A 61 -0.65 14.22 -13.84
N LYS A 62 0.10 13.20 -13.41
CA LYS A 62 1.36 13.33 -12.67
C LYS A 62 2.60 12.90 -13.46
N ILE A 63 2.42 12.30 -14.64
CA ILE A 63 3.51 11.84 -15.51
C ILE A 63 3.10 11.94 -16.99
N SER A 64 4.06 12.21 -17.87
CA SER A 64 3.82 12.21 -19.31
C SER A 64 3.56 10.77 -19.81
N LYS A 65 2.80 10.62 -20.91
CA LYS A 65 2.56 9.29 -21.51
C LYS A 65 3.85 8.63 -21.98
N GLU A 66 4.78 9.42 -22.49
CA GLU A 66 6.10 8.97 -22.96
C GLU A 66 6.93 8.41 -21.79
N ASP A 67 6.97 9.11 -20.66
CA ASP A 67 7.68 8.63 -19.46
C ASP A 67 6.97 7.44 -18.82
N ALA A 68 5.63 7.45 -18.73
CA ALA A 68 4.87 6.31 -18.22
C ALA A 68 5.17 5.03 -19.02
N GLN A 69 5.26 5.13 -20.35
CA GLN A 69 5.63 4.00 -21.20
C GLN A 69 7.08 3.58 -20.99
N LYS A 70 8.01 4.55 -20.93
CA LYS A 70 9.45 4.28 -20.71
C LYS A 70 9.71 3.57 -19.39
N TYR A 71 8.92 3.86 -18.36
CA TYR A 71 9.12 3.35 -17.01
C TYR A 71 8.02 2.39 -16.52
N ALA A 72 7.27 1.78 -17.45
CA ALA A 72 6.06 1.01 -17.15
C ALA A 72 6.18 0.00 -16.00
N CYS A 73 7.34 -0.65 -15.82
CA CYS A 73 7.59 -1.65 -14.77
C CYS A 73 8.59 -1.21 -13.69
N ASN A 74 8.99 0.06 -13.67
CA ASN A 74 9.87 0.59 -12.64
C ASN A 74 9.00 1.21 -11.55
N PRO A 75 9.05 0.79 -10.27
CA PRO A 75 8.30 1.43 -9.18
C PRO A 75 9.04 2.60 -8.53
N MET A 76 10.24 2.96 -9.01
CA MET A 76 11.13 3.97 -8.41
C MET A 76 11.13 5.29 -9.18
N VAL A 77 10.15 5.52 -10.08
CA VAL A 77 10.06 6.80 -10.80
C VAL A 77 9.61 7.89 -9.85
N TYR A 78 10.34 8.99 -9.87
CA TYR A 78 10.04 10.18 -9.09
C TYR A 78 10.08 11.39 -10.03
N ASN A 79 8.92 11.99 -10.31
CA ASN A 79 8.80 13.13 -11.21
C ASN A 79 8.90 14.43 -10.41
N ASN A 80 10.12 14.91 -10.16
CA ASN A 80 10.39 16.19 -9.48
C ASN A 80 9.66 16.35 -8.13
N GLY A 81 9.67 15.32 -7.28
CA GLY A 81 8.97 15.34 -6.00
C GLY A 81 7.61 14.65 -6.01
N ILE A 82 7.11 14.28 -7.19
CA ILE A 82 5.83 13.60 -7.36
C ILE A 82 6.06 12.11 -7.58
N TYR A 83 5.43 11.28 -6.75
CA TYR A 83 5.35 9.84 -6.95
C TYR A 83 4.09 9.51 -7.78
N PRO A 84 4.21 9.17 -9.08
CA PRO A 84 3.10 9.25 -10.03
C PRO A 84 2.27 7.95 -10.13
N TYR A 85 2.28 7.11 -9.11
CA TYR A 85 1.57 5.82 -9.13
C TYR A 85 0.22 5.89 -8.44
N ILE A 86 -0.65 4.94 -8.78
CA ILE A 86 -1.93 4.75 -8.12
C ILE A 86 -1.76 3.70 -7.02
N ALA A 87 -2.16 4.05 -5.79
CA ALA A 87 -2.18 3.10 -4.68
C ALA A 87 -3.35 2.10 -4.85
N ILE A 88 -3.17 0.86 -4.39
CA ILE A 88 -4.30 -0.05 -4.24
C ILE A 88 -5.25 0.53 -3.18
N PRO A 89 -6.53 0.75 -3.48
CA PRO A 89 -7.48 1.41 -2.58
C PRO A 89 -8.01 0.43 -1.52
N TYR A 90 -7.12 -0.08 -0.66
CA TYR A 90 -7.53 -0.91 0.47
C TYR A 90 -8.47 -0.13 1.38
N GLN A 91 -9.54 -0.79 1.79
CA GLN A 91 -10.54 -0.23 2.70
C GLN A 91 -10.27 -0.62 4.15
N PHE A 92 -9.49 -1.68 4.36
CA PHE A 92 -9.16 -2.21 5.67
C PHE A 92 -7.69 -2.63 5.75
N LEU A 93 -7.15 -2.57 6.96
CA LEU A 93 -5.90 -3.23 7.33
C LEU A 93 -6.21 -4.34 8.32
N ASP A 94 -5.71 -5.55 8.07
CA ASP A 94 -5.65 -6.64 9.06
C ASP A 94 -4.25 -6.64 9.68
N ILE A 95 -4.16 -6.05 10.86
CA ILE A 95 -2.92 -5.80 11.56
C ILE A 95 -2.68 -6.95 12.54
N ALA A 96 -1.51 -7.56 12.48
CA ALA A 96 -1.11 -8.61 13.40
C ALA A 96 0.17 -8.28 14.15
N VAL A 97 0.25 -8.75 15.40
CA VAL A 97 1.44 -8.69 16.25
C VAL A 97 1.74 -10.04 16.88
N GLY A 98 3.02 -10.30 17.17
CA GLY A 98 3.48 -11.53 17.81
C GLY A 98 4.00 -12.60 16.84
N TYR A 99 4.63 -13.64 17.40
CA TYR A 99 5.24 -14.73 16.65
C TYR A 99 4.38 -16.01 16.73
N LYS A 100 4.19 -16.67 15.58
CA LYS A 100 3.52 -17.98 15.45
C LYS A 100 2.03 -17.99 15.87
N LYS A 101 1.63 -18.84 16.83
CA LYS A 101 0.25 -19.25 17.09
C LYS A 101 -0.49 -18.31 18.05
N ASP A 102 0.23 -17.46 18.77
CA ASP A 102 -0.32 -16.51 19.74
C ASP A 102 -0.31 -15.10 19.13
N ARG A 103 -0.93 -14.94 17.96
CA ARG A 103 -1.04 -13.63 17.30
C ARG A 103 -2.30 -12.94 17.77
N GLU A 104 -2.13 -11.70 18.22
CA GLU A 104 -3.23 -10.76 18.34
C GLU A 104 -3.42 -10.06 16.99
N THR A 105 -4.68 -9.88 16.60
CA THR A 105 -5.03 -9.18 15.37
C THR A 105 -6.05 -8.08 15.63
N LEU A 106 -6.00 -7.06 14.79
CA LEU A 106 -6.91 -5.93 14.79
C LEU A 106 -7.23 -5.58 13.35
N ILE A 107 -8.52 -5.48 13.03
CA ILE A 107 -8.97 -4.92 11.75
C ILE A 107 -9.34 -3.46 11.96
N VAL A 108 -8.74 -2.58 11.17
CA VAL A 108 -9.04 -1.14 11.15
C VAL A 108 -9.50 -0.70 9.76
N ALA A 109 -10.41 0.26 9.71
CA ALA A 109 -10.80 0.90 8.45
C ALA A 109 -9.72 1.89 8.00
N VAL A 110 -9.50 1.98 6.70
CA VAL A 110 -8.61 2.96 6.07
C VAL A 110 -9.44 4.16 5.66
N GLU A 111 -9.05 5.35 6.13
CA GLU A 111 -9.70 6.61 5.75
C GLU A 111 -9.06 7.24 4.51
N ASP A 112 -7.75 7.14 4.37
CA ASP A 112 -7.00 7.73 3.26
C ASP A 112 -5.69 6.97 2.98
N ILE A 113 -5.18 7.06 1.75
CA ILE A 113 -3.89 6.52 1.32
C ILE A 113 -3.21 7.55 0.41
N HIS A 114 -2.01 7.98 0.80
CA HIS A 114 -1.19 8.89 0.01
C HIS A 114 0.29 8.50 0.05
N PHE A 115 1.07 9.12 -0.84
CA PHE A 115 2.51 8.90 -0.94
C PHE A 115 3.27 10.11 -0.43
N GLU A 116 4.33 9.87 0.33
CA GLU A 116 5.25 10.89 0.80
C GLU A 116 6.70 10.51 0.46
N PRO A 117 7.56 11.49 0.13
CA PRO A 117 9.00 11.24 0.05
C PRO A 117 9.53 10.82 1.42
N MET A 118 10.45 9.84 1.43
CA MET A 118 11.16 9.48 2.66
C MET A 118 12.00 10.68 3.12
N ARG A 119 11.79 11.12 4.36
CA ARG A 119 12.54 12.22 4.99
C ARG A 119 13.93 11.78 5.43
#